data_AF-A0AAW8E3C3-F1
#
_entry.id   AF-A0AAW8E3C3-F1
#
_cell.length_a   1.000
_cell.length_b   1.000
_cell.length_c   1.000
_cell.angle_alpha   90.00
_cell.angle_beta   90.00
_cell.angle_gamma   90.00
#
_symmetry.space_group_name_H-M   'P 1'
#
loop_
_entity.id
_entity.type
_entity.pdbx_description
1 polymer ?
#
loop_
_entity_poly.entity_id
_entity_poly.type
_entity_poly.pdbx_seq_one_letter_code
_entity_poly.pdbx_strand_id
1 'polypeptide(L)'
;MFKPFEWVQGERLPPSLQSHAAFLNEARDVVQGAQTLVQLLEWDEDRRDAASSDVGSAPLFDACQRNSLQRFLAVSLGLLHARIEAQCEVLTV
;
A
#
# COMPACT_ATOMS: atom_id res chain seq x y z
N MET A 1 13.01 -20.41 3.51
CA MET A 1 11.84 -19.91 4.28
C MET A 1 11.44 -18.60 3.67
N PHE A 2 10.22 -18.47 3.14
CA PHE A 2 9.69 -17.21 2.62
C PHE A 2 9.50 -16.25 3.80
N LYS A 3 10.11 -15.07 3.73
CA LYS A 3 9.87 -13.99 4.69
C LYS A 3 9.00 -12.94 3.99
N PRO A 4 7.74 -12.79 4.40
CA PRO A 4 6.92 -11.71 3.87
C PRO A 4 7.64 -10.38 4.15
N PHE A 5 7.63 -9.47 3.17
CA PHE A 5 8.16 -8.10 3.27
C PHE A 5 9.68 -7.89 3.23
N GLU A 6 10.52 -8.93 3.11
CA GLU A 6 11.93 -8.71 2.78
C GLU A 6 12.12 -8.43 1.28
N TRP A 7 13.04 -7.53 0.94
CA TRP A 7 13.38 -7.24 -0.46
C TRP A 7 13.98 -8.48 -1.12
N VAL A 8 13.43 -8.87 -2.28
CA VAL A 8 13.98 -9.97 -3.07
C VAL A 8 15.02 -9.41 -4.04
N GLN A 9 16.29 -9.78 -3.87
CA GLN A 9 17.34 -9.42 -4.83
C GLN A 9 17.21 -10.26 -6.12
N GLY A 10 16.50 -9.70 -7.11
CA GLY A 10 16.23 -10.36 -8.39
C GLY A 10 17.48 -10.67 -9.22
N GLU A 11 18.51 -9.84 -9.17
CA GLU A 11 19.75 -9.97 -9.96
C GLU A 11 20.50 -11.29 -9.72
N ARG A 12 20.28 -11.92 -8.57
CA ARG A 12 20.91 -13.19 -8.18
C ARG A 12 20.04 -14.41 -8.51
N LEU A 13 18.83 -14.19 -9.01
CA LEU A 13 17.88 -15.26 -9.34
C LEU A 13 18.00 -15.68 -10.81
N PRO A 14 17.67 -16.96 -11.11
CA PRO A 14 17.48 -17.41 -12.50
C PRO A 14 16.52 -16.49 -13.26
N PRO A 15 16.71 -16.27 -14.57
CA PRO A 15 15.86 -15.40 -15.38
C PRO A 15 14.36 -15.72 -15.25
N SER A 16 14.01 -17.00 -15.09
CA SER A 16 12.63 -17.47 -14.88
C SER A 16 11.98 -16.97 -13.59
N LEU A 17 12.77 -16.61 -12.57
CA LEU A 17 12.28 -16.14 -11.27
C LEU A 17 12.39 -14.62 -11.09
N GLN A 18 13.08 -13.91 -12.00
CA GLN A 18 13.27 -12.47 -11.90
C GLN A 18 11.95 -11.70 -11.99
N SER A 19 11.06 -12.09 -12.91
CA SER A 19 9.72 -11.48 -13.05
C SER A 19 8.88 -11.69 -11.79
N HIS A 20 8.99 -12.86 -11.16
CA HIS A 20 8.26 -13.18 -9.93
C HIS A 20 8.80 -12.38 -8.73
N ALA A 21 10.13 -12.23 -8.64
CA ALA A 21 10.76 -11.37 -7.63
C ALA A 21 10.39 -9.89 -7.79
N ALA A 22 10.37 -9.39 -9.03
CA ALA A 22 9.93 -8.03 -9.32
C ALA A 22 8.48 -7.81 -8.89
N PHE A 23 7.57 -8.75 -9.22
CA PHE A 23 6.19 -8.71 -8.78
C PHE A 23 6.05 -8.69 -7.24
N LEU A 24 6.78 -9.53 -6.52
CA LEU A 24 6.75 -9.58 -5.06
C LEU A 24 7.24 -8.27 -4.42
N ASN A 25 8.28 -7.66 -4.99
CA ASN A 25 8.79 -6.37 -4.54
C ASN A 25 7.76 -5.25 -4.79
N GLU A 26 7.14 -5.21 -5.97
CA GLU A 26 6.05 -4.26 -6.26
C GLU A 26 4.86 -4.44 -5.31
N ALA A 27 4.44 -5.69 -5.07
CA ALA A 27 3.36 -6.00 -4.15
C ALA A 27 3.65 -5.50 -2.72
N ARG A 28 4.88 -5.71 -2.25
CA ARG A 28 5.34 -5.18 -0.97
C ARG A 28 5.26 -3.65 -0.93
N ASP A 29 5.77 -2.97 -1.95
CA ASP A 29 5.81 -1.51 -2.00
C ASP A 29 4.39 -0.91 -2.00
N VAL A 30 3.44 -1.54 -2.70
CA VAL A 30 2.03 -1.14 -2.66
C VAL A 30 1.44 -1.32 -1.26
N VAL A 31 1.66 -2.46 -0.61
CA VAL A 31 1.14 -2.72 0.76
C VAL A 31 1.74 -1.74 1.76
N GLN A 32 3.05 -1.50 1.71
CA GLN A 32 3.74 -0.61 2.62
C GLN A 32 3.34 0.85 2.40
N GLY A 33 3.18 1.28 1.15
CA GLY A 33 2.65 2.59 0.80
C GLY A 33 1.22 2.78 1.29
N ALA A 34 0.37 1.76 1.12
CA ALA A 34 -1.01 1.79 1.60
C ALA A 34 -1.07 1.91 3.13
N GLN A 35 -0.28 1.11 3.86
CA GLN A 35 -0.20 1.18 5.32
C GLN A 35 0.27 2.57 5.80
N THR A 36 1.30 3.12 5.17
CA THR A 36 1.82 4.46 5.50
C THR A 36 0.74 5.53 5.31
N LEU A 37 -0.02 5.45 4.21
CA LEU A 37 -1.07 6.42 3.93
C LEU A 37 -2.27 6.27 4.90
N VAL A 38 -2.63 5.05 5.31
CA VAL A 38 -3.64 4.81 6.35
C VAL A 38 -3.21 5.47 7.67
N GLN A 39 -1.97 5.24 8.11
CA GLN A 39 -1.44 5.84 9.33
C GLN A 39 -1.43 7.37 9.27
N LEU A 40 -1.13 7.95 8.10
CA LEU A 40 -1.16 9.39 7.89
C LEU A 40 -2.59 9.95 7.98
N LEU A 41 -3.58 9.24 7.43
CA LEU A 41 -4.98 9.63 7.49
C LEU A 41 -5.56 9.54 8.91
N GLU A 42 -5.20 8.49 9.66
CA GLU A 42 -5.56 8.33 11.07
C GLU A 42 -4.96 9.46 11.92
N TRP A 43 -3.67 9.75 11.73
CA TRP A 43 -2.99 10.85 12.40
C TRP A 43 -3.61 12.23 12.08
N ASP A 44 -4.02 12.46 10.82
CA ASP A 44 -4.71 13.70 10.43
C ASP A 44 -6.09 13.83 11.08
N GLU A 45 -6.80 12.71 11.24
CA GLU A 45 -8.08 12.65 11.94
C GLU A 45 -7.93 12.99 13.43
N ASP A 46 -6.94 12.41 14.12
CA ASP A 46 -6.63 12.74 15.52
C ASP A 46 -6.32 14.24 15.69
N ARG A 47 -5.62 14.85 14.73
CA ARG A 47 -5.32 16.29 14.74
C ARG A 47 -6.56 17.15 14.59
N ARG A 48 -7.47 16.78 13.68
CA ARG A 48 -8.73 17.48 13.47
C ARG A 48 -9.58 17.44 14.73
N ASP A 49 -9.65 16.29 15.38
CA ASP A 49 -10.45 16.10 16.59
C ASP A 49 -9.84 16.89 17.77
N ALA A 50 -8.51 16.92 17.90
CA ALA A 50 -7.81 17.77 18.87
C ALA A 50 -8.04 19.28 18.61
N ALA A 51 -8.03 19.73 17.35
CA ALA A 51 -8.27 21.12 17.01
C ALA A 51 -9.72 21.59 17.18
N SER A 52 -10.64 20.63 17.23
CA SER A 52 -12.02 20.89 17.62
C SER A 52 -12.12 21.28 19.11
N SER A 53 -11.07 20.99 19.90
CA SER A 53 -10.97 21.28 21.34
C SER A 53 -9.98 22.39 21.74
N ASP A 54 -9.08 22.83 20.84
CA ASP A 54 -8.10 23.91 21.08
C ASP A 54 -7.67 24.58 19.75
N VAL A 55 -7.23 25.85 19.79
CA VAL A 55 -7.04 26.75 18.62
C VAL A 55 -5.84 26.37 17.71
N GLY A 56 -5.18 25.23 17.93
CA GLY A 56 -3.81 25.00 17.46
C GLY A 56 -3.57 24.20 16.17
N SER A 57 -4.51 23.41 15.63
CA SER A 57 -4.16 22.42 14.59
C SER A 57 -5.16 22.29 13.44
N ALA A 58 -5.04 23.08 12.38
CA ALA A 58 -5.78 22.78 11.15
C ALA A 58 -5.44 21.35 10.64
N PRO A 59 -6.44 20.59 10.15
CA PRO A 59 -6.18 19.33 9.47
C PRO A 59 -5.29 19.58 8.24
N LEU A 60 -4.40 18.64 7.97
CA LEU A 60 -3.53 18.61 6.79
C LEU A 60 -4.35 18.41 5.52
N PHE A 61 -5.40 17.58 5.58
CA PHE A 61 -6.26 17.28 4.46
C PHE A 61 -7.68 17.81 4.64
N ASP A 62 -8.23 18.40 3.58
CA ASP A 62 -9.66 18.68 3.51
C ASP A 62 -10.48 17.40 3.24
N ALA A 63 -11.81 17.52 3.27
CA ALA A 63 -12.71 16.40 3.03
C ALA A 63 -12.57 15.78 1.63
N CYS A 64 -12.30 16.59 0.60
CA CYS A 64 -12.15 16.15 -0.78
C CYS A 64 -10.85 15.36 -0.97
N GLN A 65 -9.74 15.87 -0.44
CA GLN A 65 -8.43 15.23 -0.44
C GLN A 65 -8.46 13.90 0.31
N ARG A 66 -9.05 13.88 1.52
CA ARG A 66 -9.23 12.65 2.30
C ARG A 66 -10.01 11.59 1.54
N ASN A 67 -11.15 11.96 0.95
CA ASN A 67 -11.96 11.02 0.18
C ASN A 67 -11.22 10.51 -1.06
N SER A 68 -10.45 11.37 -1.72
CA SER A 68 -9.63 11.00 -2.88
C SER A 68 -8.52 10.00 -2.48
N LEU A 69 -7.85 10.22 -1.35
CA LEU A 69 -6.82 9.32 -0.82
C LEU A 69 -7.40 7.97 -0.40
N GLN A 70 -8.58 7.96 0.22
CA GLN A 70 -9.31 6.72 0.56
C GLN A 70 -9.70 5.91 -0.69
N ARG A 71 -10.19 6.58 -1.75
CA ARG A 71 -10.48 5.92 -3.03
C ARG A 71 -9.20 5.40 -3.70
N PHE A 72 -8.13 6.18 -3.66
CA PHE A 72 -6.84 5.76 -4.19
C PHE A 72 -6.35 4.49 -3.49
N LEU A 73 -6.40 4.43 -2.16
CA LEU A 73 -6.11 3.23 -1.37
C LEU A 73 -6.93 2.02 -1.83
N ALA A 74 -8.26 2.18 -1.92
CA ALA A 74 -9.15 1.11 -2.32
C ALA A 74 -8.82 0.58 -3.73
N VAL A 75 -8.56 1.48 -4.69
CA VAL A 75 -8.20 1.12 -6.06
C VAL A 75 -6.84 0.44 -6.12
N SER A 76 -5.81 0.99 -5.46
CA SER A 76 -4.46 0.42 -5.45
C SER A 76 -4.44 -0.99 -4.85
N LEU A 77 -5.15 -1.22 -3.75
CA LEU A 77 -5.25 -2.53 -3.12
C LEU A 77 -6.09 -3.50 -3.98
N GLY A 78 -7.17 -3.03 -4.60
CA GLY A 78 -7.98 -3.84 -5.52
C GLY A 78 -7.20 -4.27 -6.78
N LEU A 79 -6.38 -3.38 -7.34
CA LEU A 79 -5.49 -3.70 -8.46
C LEU A 79 -4.42 -4.70 -8.06
N LEU A 80 -3.82 -4.55 -6.87
CA LEU A 80 -2.87 -5.52 -6.36
C LEU A 80 -3.52 -6.90 -6.17
N HIS A 81 -4.73 -6.95 -5.61
CA HIS A 81 -5.50 -8.17 -5.43
C HIS A 81 -5.70 -8.91 -6.75
N ALA A 82 -6.21 -8.22 -7.79
CA ALA A 82 -6.41 -8.82 -9.11
C ALA A 82 -5.11 -9.36 -9.73
N ARG A 83 -3.97 -8.68 -9.50
CA ARG A 83 -2.66 -9.16 -9.96
C ARG A 83 -2.20 -10.41 -9.20
N ILE A 84 -2.47 -10.49 -7.90
CA ILE A 84 -2.18 -11.68 -7.08
C ILE A 84 -3.00 -12.86 -7.59
N GLU A 85 -4.29 -12.68 -7.84
CA GLU A 85 -5.17 -13.72 -8.38
C GLU A 85 -4.63 -14.26 -9.71
N ALA A 86 -4.25 -13.38 -10.64
CA ALA A 86 -3.66 -13.78 -11.91
C ALA A 86 -2.34 -14.56 -11.75
N GLN A 87 -1.50 -14.22 -10.77
CA GLN A 87 -0.27 -14.98 -10.48
C GLN A 87 -0.58 -16.36 -9.88
N CYS A 88 -1.60 -16.47 -9.03
CA CYS A 88 -2.05 -17.74 -8.48
C CYS A 88 -2.58 -18.69 -9.56
N GLU A 89 -3.38 -18.17 -10.51
CA GLU A 89 -3.89 -18.95 -11.63
C GLU A 89 -2.74 -19.57 -12.44
N VAL A 90 -1.71 -18.79 -12.77
CA VAL A 90 -0.52 -19.26 -13.51
C VAL A 90 0.22 -20.38 -12.78
N LEU A 91 0.21 -20.41 -11.44
CA LEU A 91 0.88 -21.44 -10.65
C LEU A 91 0.06 -22.74 -10.52
N THR A 92 -1.21 -22.73 -10.90
CA THR A 92 -2.11 -23.89 -10.82
C THR A 92 -2.26 -24.67 -12.12
N VAL A 93 -1.63 -24.21 -13.21
CA VAL A 93 -1.61 -24.85 -14.55
C VAL A 93 -0.28 -25.55 -14.78
#